data_AF-A0A830D324-F1
#
_entry.id   AF-A0A830D324-F1
#
_cell.length_a   1.000
_cell.length_b   1.000
_cell.length_c   1.000
_cell.angle_alpha   90.00
_cell.angle_beta   90.00
_cell.angle_gamma   90.00
#
_symmetry.space_group_name_H-M   'P 1'
#
loop_
_entity.id
_entity.type
_entity.pdbx_description
1 polymer ?
#
loop_
_entity_poly.entity_id
_entity_poly.type
_entity_poly.pdbx_seq_one_letter_code
_entity_poly.pdbx_strand_id
1 'polypeptide(L)'
;SVCLDGSLPGYHCDRRFGSGANSWIVNLEGGGWCNNIRTFVYRKMTRRGSSNYFEKQIRFTGILSNKASENPGSNLQNFLFLIFILNSCFA
;
A
#
# COMPACT_ATOMS: atom_id res chain seq x y z
N SER A 1 -0.25 14.69 -4.83
CA SER A 1 0.97 13.88 -5.02
C SER A 1 0.70 12.85 -6.11
N VAL A 2 1.73 12.50 -6.90
CA VAL A 2 1.64 11.56 -8.03
C VAL A 2 2.76 10.52 -7.93
N CYS A 3 2.63 9.40 -8.64
CA CYS A 3 3.65 8.37 -8.77
C CYS A 3 4.84 8.86 -9.63
N LEU A 4 5.93 8.07 -9.70
CA LEU A 4 7.13 8.40 -10.46
C LEU A 4 6.91 8.59 -11.96
N ASP A 5 5.90 7.92 -12.51
CA ASP A 5 5.50 8.01 -13.91
C ASP A 5 4.38 9.05 -14.16
N GLY A 6 3.95 9.77 -13.12
CA GLY A 6 2.84 10.72 -13.20
C GLY A 6 1.44 10.11 -13.03
N SER A 7 1.33 8.80 -12.83
CA SER A 7 0.05 8.15 -12.52
C SER A 7 -0.48 8.56 -11.14
N LEU A 8 -1.79 8.43 -10.94
CA LEU A 8 -2.42 8.71 -9.64
C LEU A 8 -2.07 7.59 -8.65
N PRO A 9 -1.77 7.91 -7.38
CA PRO A 9 -1.53 6.89 -6.38
C PRO A 9 -2.78 6.04 -6.13
N GLY A 10 -2.56 4.81 -5.68
CA GLY A 10 -3.62 3.85 -5.40
C GLY A 10 -3.46 3.20 -4.04
N TYR A 11 -4.54 2.57 -3.58
CA TYR A 11 -4.56 1.83 -2.33
C TYR A 11 -5.49 0.63 -2.43
N HIS A 12 -5.24 -0.37 -1.59
CA HIS A 12 -6.18 -1.44 -1.32
C HIS A 12 -6.88 -1.16 -0.01
N CYS A 13 -8.20 -1.27 -0.02
CA CYS A 13 -9.02 -1.06 1.16
C CYS A 13 -9.86 -2.32 1.41
N ASP A 14 -9.83 -2.79 2.66
CA ASP A 14 -10.77 -3.76 3.19
C ASP A 14 -11.57 -3.08 4.30
N ARG A 15 -12.81 -2.71 3.97
CA ARG A 15 -13.69 -1.98 4.88
C ARG A 15 -14.54 -2.96 5.66
N ARG A 16 -14.55 -2.78 6.98
CA ARG A 16 -15.28 -3.65 7.90
C ARG A 16 -16.43 -2.90 8.55
N PHE A 17 -17.41 -3.67 8.98
CA PHE A 17 -18.64 -3.18 9.59
C PHE A 17 -18.77 -3.72 11.01
N GLY A 18 -19.50 -3.01 11.87
CA GLY A 18 -19.66 -3.37 13.28
C GLY A 18 -18.67 -2.67 14.20
N SER A 19 -18.27 -3.33 15.29
CA SER A 19 -17.50 -2.71 16.38
C SER A 19 -16.12 -2.16 15.99
N GLY A 20 -15.52 -2.66 14.90
CA GLY A 20 -14.24 -2.16 14.39
C GLY A 20 -14.33 -1.14 13.25
N ALA A 21 -15.54 -0.69 12.87
CA ALA A 21 -15.75 0.23 11.76
C ALA A 21 -15.10 1.62 11.93
N ASN A 22 -14.77 2.00 13.17
CA ASN A 22 -14.11 3.28 13.49
C ASN A 22 -12.60 3.13 13.72
N SER A 23 -12.05 1.91 13.71
CA SER A 23 -10.62 1.66 13.85
C SER A 23 -10.00 1.40 12.49
N TRP A 24 -8.81 1.94 12.26
CA TRP A 24 -8.11 1.85 10.98
C TRP A 24 -6.66 1.45 11.20
N ILE A 25 -6.21 0.44 10.46
CA ILE A 25 -4.80 0.12 10.31
C ILE A 25 -4.38 0.54 8.90
N VAL A 26 -3.44 1.47 8.87
CA VAL A 26 -2.84 1.99 7.65
C VAL A 26 -1.45 1.40 7.51
N ASN A 27 -1.24 0.56 6.50
CA ASN A 27 0.06 0.00 6.22
C ASN A 27 0.67 0.69 5.00
N LEU A 28 1.89 1.21 5.18
CA LEU A 28 2.66 1.87 4.13
C LEU A 28 3.63 0.86 3.50
N GLU A 29 3.48 0.58 2.21
CA GLU A 29 4.41 -0.30 1.51
C GLU A 29 5.83 0.33 1.44
N GLY A 30 6.83 -0.41 1.91
CA GLY A 30 8.23 -0.04 1.73
C GLY A 30 8.68 -0.21 0.28
N GLY A 31 9.61 0.62 -0.20
CA GLY A 31 9.96 0.65 -1.62
C GLY A 31 11.45 0.61 -1.94
N GLY A 32 12.30 1.01 -0.99
CA GLY A 32 13.66 1.46 -1.27
C GLY A 32 13.67 2.80 -2.03
N TRP A 33 14.85 3.41 -2.15
CA TRP A 33 15.04 4.76 -2.68
C TRP A 33 15.67 4.72 -4.07
N CYS A 34 15.44 5.75 -4.90
CA CYS A 34 16.15 5.95 -6.17
C CYS A 34 17.22 7.01 -5.96
N ASN A 35 18.48 6.73 -6.33
CA ASN A 35 19.62 7.63 -6.09
C ASN A 35 20.26 8.19 -7.37
N ASN A 36 19.82 7.76 -8.55
CA ASN A 36 20.32 8.27 -9.83
C ASN A 36 19.26 8.17 -10.94
N ILE A 37 19.48 8.87 -12.05
CA ILE A 37 18.53 8.94 -13.17
C ILE A 37 18.25 7.54 -13.75
N ARG A 38 19.26 6.67 -13.82
CA ARG A 38 19.09 5.31 -14.36
C ARG A 38 18.16 4.46 -13.48
N THR A 39 18.34 4.50 -12.15
CA THR A 39 17.49 3.77 -11.22
C THR A 39 16.07 4.33 -11.20
N PHE A 40 15.92 5.64 -11.34
CA PHE A 40 14.62 6.30 -11.50
C PHE A 40 13.87 5.82 -12.75
N VAL A 41 14.52 5.86 -13.93
CA VAL A 41 13.91 5.47 -15.22
C VAL A 41 13.51 4.00 -15.23
N TYR A 42 14.29 3.14 -14.61
CA TYR A 42 13.90 1.73 -14.46
C TYR A 42 12.71 1.60 -13.50
N ARG A 43 12.76 2.24 -12.34
CA ARG A 43 11.76 2.06 -11.30
C ARG A 43 10.39 2.62 -11.63
N LYS A 44 10.31 3.71 -12.40
CA LYS A 44 9.01 4.29 -12.82
C LYS A 44 8.13 3.31 -13.61
N MET A 45 8.73 2.31 -14.28
CA MET A 45 8.03 1.28 -15.06
C MET A 45 7.72 0.00 -14.25
N THR A 46 7.71 0.09 -12.92
CA THR A 46 7.47 -1.05 -12.03
C THR A 46 6.28 -0.78 -11.12
N ARG A 47 5.80 -1.84 -10.45
CA ARG A 47 4.80 -1.76 -9.38
C ARG A 47 5.13 -0.75 -8.28
N ARG A 48 6.40 -0.42 -8.07
CA ARG A 48 6.81 0.56 -7.04
C ARG A 48 7.00 1.97 -7.59
N GLY A 49 6.84 2.17 -8.89
CA GLY A 49 7.00 3.47 -9.56
C GLY A 49 5.74 3.98 -10.24
N SER A 50 4.76 3.12 -10.48
CA SER A 50 3.56 3.47 -11.23
C SER A 50 2.36 2.65 -10.78
N SER A 51 1.22 3.32 -10.59
CA SER A 51 -0.04 2.64 -10.24
C SER A 51 -0.64 1.82 -11.37
N ASN A 52 -0.21 2.05 -12.61
CA ASN A 52 -0.60 1.24 -13.76
C ASN A 52 -0.11 -0.22 -13.66
N TYR A 53 0.92 -0.47 -12.84
CA TYR A 53 1.50 -1.80 -12.63
C TYR A 53 1.18 -2.37 -11.24
N PHE A 54 0.23 -1.80 -10.50
CA PHE A 54 -0.23 -2.36 -9.24
C PHE A 54 -1.01 -3.66 -9.47
N GLU A 55 -0.89 -4.63 -8.56
CA GLU A 55 -1.86 -5.71 -8.56
C GLU A 55 -3.24 -5.10 -8.29
N LYS A 56 -4.25 -5.48 -9.07
CA LYS A 56 -5.61 -4.95 -8.87
C LYS A 56 -6.23 -5.47 -7.58
N GLN A 57 -5.78 -6.63 -7.11
CA GLN A 57 -6.25 -7.28 -5.90
C GLN A 57 -5.06 -7.91 -5.18
N ILE A 58 -5.00 -7.68 -3.87
CA ILE A 58 -4.01 -8.30 -2.99
C ILE A 58 -4.75 -9.07 -1.89
N ARG A 59 -4.11 -10.14 -1.39
CA ARG A 59 -4.62 -10.84 -0.21
C ARG A 59 -4.07 -10.16 1.03
N PHE A 60 -4.96 -9.73 1.91
CA PHE A 60 -4.57 -9.26 3.23
C PHE A 60 -4.25 -10.44 4.15
N THR A 61 -3.04 -10.47 4.69
CA THR A 61 -2.52 -11.54 5.56
C THR A 61 -1.79 -10.95 6.77
N GLY A 62 -1.45 -11.78 7.76
CA GLY A 62 -0.77 -11.33 8.97
C GLY A 62 -1.56 -10.27 9.72
N ILE A 63 -0.95 -9.14 10.08
CA ILE A 63 -1.61 -8.04 10.80
C ILE A 63 -2.76 -7.38 10.03
N LEU A 64 -2.82 -7.57 8.70
CA LEU A 64 -3.92 -7.07 7.88
C LEU A 64 -5.00 -8.14 7.66
N SER A 65 -4.81 -9.36 8.18
CA SER A 65 -5.77 -10.44 8.02
C SER A 65 -7.08 -10.17 8.77
N ASN A 66 -8.18 -10.69 8.20
CA ASN A 66 -9.48 -10.75 8.87
C ASN A 66 -9.63 -11.96 9.80
N LYS A 67 -8.70 -12.92 9.75
CA LYS A 67 -8.78 -14.11 10.60
C LYS A 67 -8.20 -13.83 11.96
N ALA A 68 -8.96 -14.13 13.01
CA ALA A 68 -8.49 -14.02 14.39
C ALA A 68 -7.25 -14.89 14.68
N SER A 69 -7.06 -15.99 13.94
CA SER A 69 -5.86 -16.84 14.05
C SER A 69 -4.59 -16.17 13.55
N GLU A 70 -4.70 -15.26 12.59
CA GLU A 70 -3.56 -14.54 11.98
C GLU A 70 -3.40 -13.14 12.59
N ASN A 71 -4.49 -12.55 13.08
CA ASN A 71 -4.54 -11.22 13.65
C ASN A 71 -5.41 -11.15 14.91
N PRO A 72 -4.99 -11.79 16.02
CA PRO A 72 -5.76 -11.76 17.25
C PRO A 72 -5.82 -10.32 17.81
N GLY A 73 -7.02 -9.81 18.02
CA GLY A 73 -7.26 -8.50 18.65
C GLY A 73 -7.48 -7.32 17.69
N SER A 74 -6.96 -7.38 16.45
CA SER A 74 -7.19 -6.33 15.44
C SER A 74 -7.89 -6.79 14.16
N ASN A 75 -8.38 -8.04 14.14
CA ASN A 75 -9.15 -8.62 13.04
C ASN A 75 -10.55 -8.00 12.82
N LEU A 76 -10.97 -7.00 13.60
CA LEU A 76 -12.23 -6.28 13.37
C LEU A 76 -12.04 -4.91 12.72
N GLN A 77 -10.81 -4.42 12.63
CA GLN A 77 -10.50 -3.06 12.17
C GLN A 77 -10.56 -2.94 10.65
N ASN A 78 -10.79 -1.73 10.13
CA ASN A 78 -10.63 -1.47 8.70
C ASN A 78 -9.15 -1.50 8.32
N PHE A 79 -8.86 -2.00 7.12
CA PHE A 79 -7.51 -2.00 6.59
C PHE A 79 -7.39 -1.12 5.35
N LEU A 80 -6.39 -0.26 5.39
CA LEU A 80 -5.94 0.52 4.24
C LEU A 80 -4.47 0.15 3.98
N PHE A 81 -4.24 -0.66 2.95
CA PHE A 81 -2.90 -0.91 2.46
C PHE A 81 -2.60 0.08 1.36
N LEU A 82 -1.81 1.07 1.74
CA LEU A 82 -1.37 2.09 0.83
C LEU A 82 -0.18 1.54 0.05
N ILE A 83 -0.40 1.32 -1.25
CA ILE A 83 0.70 1.21 -2.21
C ILE A 83 1.14 2.64 -2.53
N PHE A 84 1.60 3.34 -1.49
CA PHE A 84 2.24 4.63 -1.69
C PHE A 84 3.72 4.41 -1.97
N ILE A 85 4.11 4.97 -3.11
CA ILE A 85 5.47 5.18 -3.57
C ILE A 85 6.10 6.32 -2.73
N LEU A 86 6.07 6.21 -1.40
CA LEU A 86 6.60 7.26 -0.53
C LEU A 86 8.09 7.49 -0.74
N ASN A 87 8.82 6.50 -1.25
CA ASN A 87 10.26 6.62 -1.47
C ASN A 87 10.63 7.26 -2.82
N SER A 88 9.74 8.08 -3.37
CA SER A 88 10.04 8.94 -4.51
C SER A 88 9.63 10.40 -4.34
N CYS A 89 9.00 10.73 -3.21
CA CYS A 89 8.45 12.06 -2.94
C CYS A 89 8.85 12.62 -1.55
N PHE A 90 9.76 11.95 -0.84
CA PHE A 90 10.38 12.46 0.39
C PHE A 90 11.86 12.81 0.19
N ALA A 91 12.19 13.34 -1.00
CA ALA A 91 13.33 14.20 -1.22
C ALA A 91 12.85 15.42 -2.01
#